data_AF-F6EWW0-F1
#
_entry.id   AF-F6EWW0-F1
#
_cell.length_a   1.000
_cell.length_b   1.000
_cell.length_c   1.000
_cell.angle_alpha   90.00
_cell.angle_beta   90.00
_cell.angle_gamma   90.00
#
_symmetry.space_group_name_H-M   'P 1'
#
loop_
_entity.id
_entity.type
_entity.pdbx_description
1 polymer ?
#
loop_
_entity_poly.entity_id
_entity_poly.type
_entity_poly.pdbx_seq_one_letter_code
_entity_poly.pdbx_strand_id
1 'polypeptide(L)'
;MKGLLKLAFLTGLGAAAWKGWKRSQGKGETGDQWGRAFSSGRVRDAGPAEQHIDARDWDLVDEQIDESFPASDPPGNYRGLH
;
A
#
# COMPACT_ATOMS: atom_id res chain seq x y z
N MET A 1 -8.66 27.56 -46.63
CA MET A 1 -9.56 26.69 -45.81
C MET A 1 -8.99 25.29 -45.54
N LYS A 2 -8.37 24.61 -46.51
CA LYS A 2 -7.84 23.24 -46.33
C LYS A 2 -6.75 23.11 -45.24
N GLY A 3 -5.94 24.16 -45.04
CA GLY A 3 -4.92 24.20 -43.99
C GLY A 3 -5.50 24.23 -42.57
N LEU A 4 -6.57 25.00 -42.35
CA LEU A 4 -7.26 25.04 -41.05
C LEU A 4 -7.89 23.70 -40.69
N LEU A 5 -8.49 23.02 -41.68
CA LEU A 5 -9.07 21.69 -41.48
C LEU A 5 -8.02 20.66 -41.07
N LYS A 6 -6.83 20.68 -41.70
CA LYS A 6 -5.70 19.81 -41.32
C LYS A 6 -5.19 20.11 -39.93
N LEU A 7 -5.10 21.40 -39.57
CA LEU A 7 -4.66 21.82 -38.25
C LEU A 7 -5.65 21.35 -37.16
N ALA A 8 -6.95 21.55 -37.38
CA ALA A 8 -8.01 21.07 -36.48
C ALA A 8 -8.01 19.55 -36.33
N PHE A 9 -7.73 18.82 -37.42
CA PHE A 9 -7.64 17.37 -37.40
C PHE A 9 -6.41 16.88 -36.61
N LEU A 10 -5.25 17.51 -36.81
CA LEU A 10 -4.01 17.20 -36.07
C LEU A 10 -4.14 17.51 -34.57
N THR A 11 -4.75 18.63 -34.20
CA THR A 11 -4.96 18.98 -32.79
C THR A 11 -5.98 18.06 -32.12
N GLY A 12 -7.06 17.68 -32.82
CA GLY A 12 -8.05 16.72 -32.35
C GLY A 12 -7.45 15.33 -32.08
N LEU A 13 -6.66 14.81 -33.02
CA LEU A 13 -5.97 13.52 -32.86
C LEU A 13 -4.97 13.54 -31.69
N GLY A 14 -4.17 14.60 -31.56
CA GLY A 14 -3.21 14.75 -30.46
C GLY A 14 -3.87 14.81 -29.09
N ALA A 15 -4.98 15.56 -28.96
CA ALA A 15 -5.72 15.66 -27.70
C ALA A 15 -6.35 14.33 -27.28
N ALA A 16 -6.87 13.55 -28.23
CA ALA A 16 -7.42 12.22 -27.97
C ALA A 16 -6.34 11.23 -27.49
N ALA A 17 -5.17 11.21 -28.16
CA ALA A 17 -4.03 10.38 -27.77
C ALA A 17 -3.50 10.76 -26.38
N TRP A 18 -3.32 12.06 -26.10
CA TRP A 18 -2.87 12.53 -24.79
C TRP A 18 -3.88 12.17 -23.68
N LYS A 19 -5.18 12.36 -23.91
CA LYS A 19 -6.21 12.00 -22.93
C LYS A 19 -6.22 10.49 -22.65
N GLY A 20 -6.04 9.65 -23.66
CA GLY A 20 -5.93 8.20 -23.52
C GLY A 20 -4.69 7.80 -22.71
N TRP A 21 -3.52 8.36 -23.03
CA TRP A 21 -2.29 8.10 -22.31
C TRP A 21 -2.33 8.59 -20.86
N LYS A 22 -2.88 9.79 -20.60
CA LYS A 22 -3.07 10.33 -19.25
C LYS A 22 -3.99 9.44 -18.42
N ARG A 23 -5.03 8.85 -19.02
CA ARG A 23 -5.92 7.90 -18.35
C ARG A 23 -5.25 6.56 -18.09
N SER A 24 -4.31 6.15 -18.93
CA SER A 24 -3.48 4.95 -18.71
C SER A 24 -2.43 5.15 -17.63
N GLN A 25 -1.87 6.36 -17.49
CA GLN A 25 -0.92 6.67 -16.40
C GLN A 25 -1.58 6.65 -15.01
N GLY A 26 -2.87 7.01 -14.91
CA GLY A 26 -3.63 6.86 -13.65
C GLY A 26 -4.18 5.45 -13.39
N LYS A 27 -3.88 4.49 -14.27
CA LYS A 27 -4.26 3.07 -14.16
C LYS A 27 -3.06 2.16 -13.90
N GLY A 28 -1.88 2.74 -13.67
CA GLY A 28 -0.85 2.08 -12.87
C GLY A 28 -1.20 2.31 -11.41
N GLU A 29 -1.40 1.22 -10.67
CA GLU A 29 -1.35 1.21 -9.20
C GLU A 29 -2.56 1.82 -8.47
N THR A 30 -3.77 1.31 -8.74
CA THR A 30 -4.81 1.24 -7.69
C THR A 30 -4.53 0.01 -6.81
N GLY A 31 -3.38 0.09 -6.13
CA GLY A 31 -2.81 -0.93 -5.28
C GLY A 31 -1.88 -0.24 -4.30
N ASP A 32 -2.45 0.73 -3.59
CA ASP A 32 -1.81 1.47 -2.52
C ASP A 32 -1.25 0.48 -1.50
N GLN A 33 0.07 0.23 -1.50
CA GLN A 33 0.75 -0.31 -0.30
C GLN A 33 2.28 -0.38 -0.33
N TRP A 34 2.99 -0.01 -1.41
CA TRP A 34 4.44 -0.22 -1.44
C TRP A 34 5.23 1.00 -1.85
N GLY A 35 5.45 1.87 -0.86
CA GLY A 35 6.60 2.75 -0.87
C GLY A 35 7.90 1.95 -1.01
N ARG A 36 8.45 1.94 -2.22
CA ARG A 36 9.86 2.23 -2.52
C ARG A 36 10.90 1.61 -1.57
N ALA A 37 11.41 0.42 -1.91
CA ALA A 37 12.76 -0.13 -1.67
C ALA A 37 13.41 -0.12 -0.25
N PHE A 38 12.84 0.60 0.71
CA PHE A 38 13.20 0.64 2.14
C PHE A 38 12.00 0.31 3.04
N SER A 39 10.84 -0.01 2.46
CA SER A 39 9.67 -0.52 3.19
C SER A 39 9.86 -2.00 3.44
N SER A 40 10.00 -2.36 4.72
CA SER A 40 10.04 -3.72 5.23
C SER A 40 8.73 -4.46 4.94
N GLY A 41 8.57 -5.03 3.75
CA GLY A 41 7.40 -5.88 3.50
C GLY A 41 6.04 -5.14 3.58
N ARG A 42 4.95 -5.88 3.35
CA ARG A 42 3.61 -5.51 3.79
C ARG A 42 3.65 -5.95 5.24
N VAL A 43 3.64 -5.00 6.16
CA VAL A 43 3.45 -5.32 7.58
C VAL A 43 2.04 -5.88 7.70
N ARG A 44 1.91 -7.09 8.24
CA ARG A 44 0.60 -7.70 8.53
C ARG A 44 0.01 -7.08 9.79
N ASP A 45 -1.30 -7.14 9.95
CA ASP A 45 -1.94 -6.72 11.19
C ASP A 45 -1.52 -7.67 12.34
N ALA A 46 -1.67 -7.18 13.57
CA ALA A 46 -1.37 -7.93 14.80
C ALA A 46 -2.54 -8.85 15.21
N GLY A 47 -2.22 -9.92 15.94
CA GLY A 47 -3.17 -10.79 16.62
C GLY A 47 -3.30 -12.21 16.06
N PRO A 48 -4.10 -13.06 16.74
CA PRO A 48 -4.17 -14.50 16.49
C PRO A 48 -4.69 -14.86 15.09
N ALA A 49 -5.61 -14.06 14.53
CA ALA A 49 -6.16 -14.29 13.20
C ALA A 49 -5.08 -14.18 12.11
N GLU A 50 -4.20 -13.19 12.23
CA GLU A 50 -3.11 -12.94 11.28
C GLU A 50 -1.92 -13.89 11.50
N GLN A 51 -1.77 -14.43 12.72
CA GLN A 51 -0.82 -15.48 13.02
C GLN A 51 -1.33 -16.90 12.75
N HIS A 52 -2.59 -17.04 12.33
CA HIS A 52 -3.24 -18.34 12.09
C HIS A 52 -3.24 -19.26 13.34
N ILE A 53 -3.38 -18.67 14.52
CA ILE A 53 -3.49 -19.36 15.80
C ILE A 53 -4.93 -19.23 16.29
N ASP A 54 -5.50 -20.31 16.84
CA ASP A 54 -6.81 -20.26 17.48
C ASP A 54 -6.74 -19.31 18.68
N ALA A 55 -7.73 -18.41 18.82
CA ALA A 55 -7.75 -17.42 19.92
C ALA A 55 -7.70 -18.03 21.33
N ARG A 56 -8.03 -19.32 21.49
CA ARG A 56 -7.93 -20.04 22.76
C ARG A 56 -6.50 -20.44 23.14
N ASP A 57 -5.64 -20.57 22.12
CA ASP A 57 -4.26 -21.01 22.24
C ASP A 57 -3.28 -19.82 22.20
N TRP A 58 -3.80 -18.61 21.97
CA TRP A 58 -3.05 -17.37 21.99
C TRP A 58 -2.72 -16.94 23.41
N ASP A 59 -1.43 -16.95 23.75
CA ASP A 59 -0.96 -16.60 25.08
C ASP A 59 -0.25 -15.24 25.14
N LEU A 60 0.23 -14.89 26.34
CA LEU A 60 0.89 -13.61 26.58
C LEU A 60 2.26 -13.52 25.88
N VAL A 61 2.94 -14.64 25.67
CA VAL A 61 4.22 -14.69 24.97
C VAL A 61 3.99 -14.48 23.47
N ASP A 62 2.92 -15.06 22.91
CA ASP A 62 2.53 -14.85 21.51
C ASP A 62 2.24 -13.37 21.22
N GLU A 63 1.46 -12.72 22.09
CA GLU A 63 1.17 -11.28 22.00
C GLU A 63 2.46 -10.44 22.05
N GLN A 64 3.34 -10.73 23.01
CA GLN A 64 4.60 -10.01 23.20
C GLN A 64 5.54 -10.15 22.00
N ILE A 65 5.57 -11.34 21.39
CA ILE A 65 6.35 -11.59 20.18
C ILE A 65 5.74 -10.84 18.99
N ASP A 66 4.42 -10.82 18.87
CA ASP A 66 3.72 -10.13 17.80
C ASP A 66 3.91 -8.60 17.85
N GLU A 67 3.84 -8.00 19.05
CA GLU A 67 4.07 -6.57 19.28
C GLU A 67 5.52 -6.13 19.02
N SER A 68 6.47 -7.07 19.04
CA SER A 68 7.91 -6.76 18.89
C SER A 68 8.35 -6.46 17.44
N PHE A 69 7.45 -6.59 16.45
CA PHE A 69 7.75 -6.32 15.05
C PHE A 69 6.78 -5.30 14.42
N PRO A 70 7.25 -4.31 13.65
CA PRO A 70 8.65 -4.01 13.30
C PRO A 70 9.39 -3.16 14.35
N ALA A 71 8.74 -2.75 15.44
CA ALA A 71 9.29 -1.84 16.44
C ALA A 71 10.14 -2.61 17.47
N SER A 72 11.44 -2.30 17.54
CA SER A 72 12.40 -2.88 18.51
C SER A 72 12.14 -2.51 19.98
N ASP A 73 10.99 -1.93 20.31
CA ASP A 73 10.64 -1.59 21.68
C ASP A 73 10.16 -2.84 22.43
N PRO A 74 10.57 -3.04 23.69
CA PRO A 74 10.03 -4.12 24.49
C PRO A 74 8.51 -3.96 24.65
N PRO A 75 7.75 -5.07 24.68
CA PRO A 75 6.30 -5.04 24.80
C PRO A 75 5.88 -4.27 26.05
N GLY A 76 4.82 -3.45 25.95
CA GLY A 76 4.41 -2.47 26.97
C GLY A 76 3.85 -3.05 28.28
N ASN A 77 4.02 -4.35 28.53
CA ASN A 77 3.41 -5.07 29.64
C ASN A 77 4.24 -5.01 30.93
N TYR A 78 4.55 -3.80 31.41
CA TYR A 78 5.28 -3.54 32.66
C TYR A 78 4.44 -3.77 33.94
N ARG A 79 3.68 -4.88 33.99
CA ARG A 79 2.89 -5.25 35.17
C ARG A 79 3.82 -5.80 36.25
N GLY A 80 4.31 -4.92 37.11
CA GLY A 80 5.20 -5.28 38.23
C GLY A 80 6.27 -4.24 38.61
N LEU A 81 6.32 -3.09 37.93
CA LEU A 81 7.25 -1.98 38.24
C LEU A 81 6.65 -0.90 39.17
N HIS A 82 5.64 -1.25 39.96
CA HIS A 82 5.11 -0.39 41.03
C HIS A 82 5.44 -0.97 42.40
#